data_AF-A0A8T3WI66-F1
#
_entry.id   AF-A0A8T3WI66-F1
#
_cell.length_a   1.000
_cell.length_b   1.000
_cell.length_c   1.000
_cell.angle_alpha   90.00
_cell.angle_beta   90.00
_cell.angle_gamma   90.00
#
_symmetry.space_group_name_H-M   'P 1'
#
loop_
_entity.id
_entity.type
_entity.pdbx_description
1 polymer ?
#
loop_
_entity_poly.entity_id
_entity_poly.type
_entity_poly.pdbx_seq_one_letter_code
_entity_poly.pdbx_strand_id
1 'polypeptide(L)' 'MPYKEWSREKQYGHRWPITEGIFSAVTRIFGDSVSATKKRNMYHEAKVKYWAYNLLQGVT' A
#
# COMPACT_ATOMS: atom_id res chain seq x y z
N MET A 1 -11.40 -23.00 18.80
CA MET A 1 -10.39 -21.96 19.13
C MET A 1 -11.12 -20.67 19.49
N PRO A 2 -10.84 -20.06 20.66
CA PRO A 2 -11.32 -18.73 21.03
C PRO A 2 -10.89 -17.64 20.02
N TYR A 3 -11.75 -16.63 19.80
CA TYR A 3 -11.52 -15.56 18.81
C TYR A 3 -10.17 -14.84 18.97
N LYS A 4 -9.77 -14.53 20.21
CA LYS A 4 -8.49 -13.84 20.48
C LYS A 4 -7.29 -14.65 20.01
N GLU A 5 -7.37 -15.96 20.22
CA GLU A 5 -6.33 -16.91 19.84
C GLU A 5 -6.22 -17.02 18.32
N TRP A 6 -7.36 -17.14 17.63
CA TRP A 6 -7.43 -17.14 16.17
C TRP A 6 -6.92 -15.83 15.57
N SER A 7 -7.35 -14.70 16.13
CA SER A 7 -6.97 -13.35 15.65
C SER A 7 -5.47 -13.11 15.78
N ARG A 8 -4.85 -13.59 16.87
CA ARG A 8 -3.40 -13.52 17.08
C ARG A 8 -2.66 -14.43 16.09
N GLU A 9 -3.09 -15.68 15.92
CA GLU A 9 -2.46 -16.63 14.99
C GLU A 9 -2.53 -16.12 13.54
N LYS A 10 -3.69 -15.59 13.13
CA LYS A 10 -3.90 -15.05 11.77
C LYS A 10 -3.41 -13.62 11.60
N GLN A 11 -2.80 -13.02 12.63
CA GLN A 11 -2.33 -11.64 12.59
C GLN A 11 -3.42 -10.67 12.08
N TYR A 12 -4.67 -10.92 12.44
CA TYR A 12 -5.83 -10.28 11.82
C TYR A 12 -5.85 -8.76 12.02
N GLY A 13 -5.24 -8.28 13.11
CA GLY A 13 -5.03 -6.84 13.36
C GLY A 13 -4.17 -6.13 12.31
N HIS A 14 -3.32 -6.85 11.57
CA HIS A 14 -2.49 -6.29 10.52
C HIS A 14 -3.24 -6.11 9.19
N ARG A 15 -4.46 -6.66 9.06
CA ARG A 15 -5.26 -6.55 7.83
C ARG A 15 -5.40 -5.10 7.37
N TRP A 16 -5.93 -4.24 8.24
CA TRP A 16 -6.19 -2.83 7.92
C TRP A 16 -4.93 -2.02 7.60
N PRO A 17 -3.85 -2.05 8.41
CA PRO A 17 -2.65 -1.29 8.08
C PRO A 17 -1.92 -1.82 6.84
N ILE A 18 -1.95 -3.13 6.56
CA ILE A 18 -1.31 -3.70 5.37
C ILE A 18 -2.12 -3.40 4.11
N THR A 19 -3.45 -3.51 4.15
CA THR A 19 -4.27 -3.22 2.97
C THR A 19 -4.48 -1.72 2.86
N GLU A 20 -5.35 -1.13 3.68
CA GLU A 20 -5.81 0.24 3.48
C GLU A 20 -4.79 1.31 3.93
N GLY A 21 -3.97 1.00 4.92
CA GLY A 21 -2.97 1.94 5.43
C GLY A 21 -1.97 2.35 4.36
N ILE A 22 -1.43 1.37 3.62
CA ILE A 22 -0.46 1.62 2.54
C ILE A 22 -1.09 2.44 1.41
N PHE A 23 -2.28 2.03 0.92
CA PHE A 23 -2.99 2.76 -0.13
C PHE A 23 -3.28 4.22 0.29
N SER A 24 -3.82 4.41 1.49
CA SER A 24 -4.13 5.75 2.04
C SER A 24 -2.88 6.62 2.15
N ALA A 25 -1.76 6.06 2.61
CA ALA A 25 -0.50 6.79 2.71
C ALA A 25 0.05 7.21 1.34
N VAL A 26 0.06 6.28 0.37
CA VAL A 26 0.53 6.56 -1.00
C VAL A 26 -0.33 7.65 -1.65
N THR A 27 -1.65 7.56 -1.55
CA THR A 27 -2.58 8.56 -2.10
C THR A 27 -2.39 9.93 -1.42
N ARG A 28 -2.13 9.98 -0.10
CA ARG A 28 -1.86 11.25 0.61
C ARG A 28 -0.52 11.89 0.22
N ILE A 29 0.53 11.10 0.01
CA ILE A 29 1.88 11.61 -0.28
C ILE A 29 2.00 12.01 -1.76
N PHE A 30 1.53 11.18 -2.67
CA PHE A 30 1.79 11.32 -4.11
C PHE A 30 0.54 11.66 -4.95
N GLY A 31 -0.62 11.75 -4.32
CA GLY A 31 -1.91 11.92 -5.00
C GLY A 31 -2.39 10.64 -5.69
N ASP A 32 -3.71 10.58 -5.93
CA ASP A 32 -4.37 9.42 -6.56
C ASP A 32 -4.28 9.41 -8.10
N SER A 33 -3.95 10.56 -8.70
CA SER A 33 -3.96 10.72 -10.15
C SER A 33 -2.62 10.37 -10.80
N VAL A 34 -2.68 10.00 -12.08
CA VAL A 34 -1.52 9.82 -12.96
C VAL A 34 -1.61 10.82 -14.11
N SER A 35 -0.47 11.35 -14.55
CA SER A 35 -0.42 12.32 -15.66
C SER A 35 -0.31 11.63 -17.03
N ALA A 36 0.15 10.38 -17.05
CA ALA A 36 0.32 9.63 -18.29
C ALA A 36 -1.02 9.34 -19.01
N THR A 37 -1.03 9.45 -20.34
CA THR A 37 -2.19 9.14 -21.17
C THR A 37 -2.19 7.71 -21.74
N LYS A 38 -1.00 7.12 -21.91
CA LYS A 38 -0.86 5.73 -22.35
C LYS A 38 -0.97 4.78 -21.15
N LYS A 39 -1.83 3.76 -21.24
CA LYS A 39 -2.06 2.77 -20.16
C LYS A 39 -0.77 2.20 -19.56
N ARG A 40 0.19 1.80 -20.41
CA ARG A 40 1.48 1.25 -19.95
C ARG A 40 2.25 2.24 -19.06
N ASN A 41 2.19 3.52 -19.40
CA ASN A 41 2.88 4.58 -18.66
C ASN A 41 2.12 4.91 -17.37
N MET A 42 0.79 4.87 -17.37
CA MET A 42 -0.01 5.01 -16.14
C MET A 42 0.35 3.94 -15.11
N TYR A 43 0.48 2.67 -15.54
CA TYR A 43 0.92 1.60 -14.66
C TYR A 43 2.35 1.80 -14.15
N HIS A 44 3.23 2.33 -14.99
CA HIS A 44 4.59 2.63 -14.58
C HIS A 44 4.63 3.76 -13.54
N GLU A 45 3.89 4.85 -13.75
CA GLU A 45 3.78 5.96 -12.82
C GLU A 45 3.22 5.51 -11.47
N ALA A 46 2.16 4.70 -11.47
CA ALA A 46 1.64 4.08 -10.26
C ALA A 46 2.71 3.25 -9.54
N LYS A 47 3.43 2.36 -10.25
CA LYS A 47 4.50 1.55 -9.66
C LYS A 47 5.59 2.39 -9.02
N VAL A 48 5.99 3.49 -9.66
CA VAL A 48 7.02 4.40 -9.13
C VAL A 48 6.55 5.04 -7.82
N LYS A 49 5.27 5.41 -7.67
CA LYS A 49 4.73 5.93 -6.40
C LYS A 49 4.87 4.93 -5.25
N TYR A 50 4.52 3.66 -5.47
CA TYR A 50 4.68 2.61 -4.45
C TYR A 50 6.15 2.29 -4.18
N TRP A 51 7.00 2.30 -5.20
CA TRP A 51 8.44 2.12 -5.03
C TRP A 51 9.05 3.24 -4.17
N ALA A 52 8.67 4.50 -4.45
CA ALA A 52 9.09 5.64 -3.64
C ALA A 52 8.58 5.55 -2.20
N TYR A 53 7.34 5.08 -1.99
CA TYR A 53 6.82 4.82 -0.65
C TYR A 53 7.66 3.78 0.11
N ASN A 54 8.02 2.67 -0.53
CA ASN A 54 8.87 1.65 0.08
C ASN A 54 10.25 2.21 0.45
N LEU A 55 10.84 3.02 -0.43
CA LEU A 55 12.09 3.72 -0.15
C LEU A 55 11.99 4.63 1.08
N LEU A 56 10.89 5.39 1.23
CA LEU A 56 10.64 6.23 2.41
C LEU A 56 10.48 5.42 3.70
N GLN A 57 9.94 4.21 3.61
CA GLN A 57 9.84 3.28 4.73
C GLN A 57 11.15 2.53 5.03
N GLY A 58 12.19 2.69 4.20
CA GLY A 58 13.45 1.96 4.33
C GLY A 58 13.33 0.47 3.98
N VAL A 59 12.30 0.08 3.22
CA VAL A 59 12.08 -1.29 2.75
C VAL A 59 12.51 -1.34 1.30
N THR A 60 13.57 -2.12 0.98
CA THR A 60 14.09 -2.27 -0.39
C THR A 60 13.48 -3.48 -1.07
#